data_AF-A0A9D1X5Q5-F1
#
_entry.id   AF-A0A9D1X5Q5-F1
#
_cell.length_a   1.000
_cell.length_b   1.000
_cell.length_c   1.000
_cell.angle_alpha   90.00
_cell.angle_beta   90.00
_cell.angle_gamma   90.00
#
_symmetry.space_group_name_H-M   'P 1'
#
loop_
_entity.id
_entity.type
_entity.pdbx_description
1 polymer ?
#
loop_
_entity_poly.entity_id
_entity_poly.type
_entity_poly.pdbx_seq_one_letter_code
_entity_poly.pdbx_strand_id
1 'polypeptide(L)' 'MITVTIYRKPENQFRGFQVIGHAGSVEEGADLVCCSVSVLTINLVNSLDSFTDDEFELIEEENLGLIQLTFK' A
#
# COMPACT_ATOMS: atom_id res chain seq x y z
N MET A 1 13.76 4.98 -0.76
CA MET A 1 13.59 4.19 0.49
C MET A 1 12.11 3.93 0.66
N ILE A 2 11.72 2.66 0.82
CA ILE A 2 10.31 2.28 0.98
C ILE A 2 9.96 2.30 2.46
N THR A 3 8.83 2.93 2.80
CA THR A 3 8.27 2.91 4.15
C THR A 3 6.86 2.35 4.10
N VAL A 4 6.60 1.32 4.93
CA VAL A 4 5.28 0.73 5.11
C VAL A 4 4.81 1.00 6.54
N THR A 5 3.68 1.68 6.68
CA THR A 5 3.04 1.96 7.97
C THR A 5 1.72 1.21 8.03
N ILE A 6 1.51 0.42 9.10
CA ILE A 6 0.26 -0.30 9.34
C ILE A 6 -0.50 0.36 10.48
N TYR A 7 -1.74 0.77 10.23
CA TYR A 7 -2.61 1.38 11.24
C TYR A 7 -3.50 0.30 11.87
N ARG A 8 -3.55 0.26 13.20
CA ARG A 8 -4.40 -0.66 13.96
C ARG A 8 -5.31 0.10 14.92
N LYS A 9 -6.50 -0.44 15.14
CA LYS A 9 -7.40 -0.03 16.23
C LYS A 9 -6.96 -0.73 17.53
N PRO A 10 -7.37 -0.24 18.73
CA PRO A 10 -7.02 -0.85 20.02
C PRO A 10 -7.40 -2.33 20.14
N GLU A 11 -8.41 -2.79 19.40
CA GLU A 11 -8.91 -4.16 19.39
C GLU A 11 -8.09 -5.08 18.45
N ASN A 12 -6.89 -4.67 18.04
CA ASN A 12 -6.02 -5.33 17.06
C ASN A 12 -6.59 -5.45 15.63
N GLN A 13 -7.73 -4.83 15.36
CA GLN A 13 -8.27 -4.74 14.00
C GLN A 13 -7.44 -3.78 13.14
N PHE A 14 -7.29 -4.09 11.86
CA PHE A 14 -6.64 -3.19 10.92
C PHE A 14 -7.53 -1.98 10.64
N ARG A 15 -6.94 -0.77 10.72
CA ARG A 15 -7.58 0.49 10.30
C ARG A 15 -7.18 0.86 8.86
N GLY A 16 -6.04 0.36 8.40
CA GLY A 16 -5.51 0.67 7.08
C GLY A 16 -4.01 0.52 7.01
N PHE A 17 -3.42 0.97 5.92
CA PHE A 17 -1.98 1.01 5.73
C PHE A 17 -1.57 2.17 4.81
N GLN A 18 -0.28 2.49 4.82
CA GLN A 18 0.34 3.46 3.93
C GLN A 18 1.68 2.90 3.43
N VAL A 19 1.92 2.96 2.13
CA VAL A 19 3.20 2.66 1.48
C VAL A 19 3.69 3.92 0.79
N ILE A 20 4.91 4.37 1.11
CA ILE A 20 5.57 5.53 0.47
C ILE A 20 6.91 5.09 -0.12
N GLY A 21 7.28 5.69 -1.26
CA GLY A 21 8.59 5.51 -1.89
C GLY A 21 8.75 4.18 -2.63
N HIS A 22 7.64 3.52 -2.99
CA HIS A 22 7.65 2.29 -3.78
C HIS A 22 7.79 2.54 -5.30
N ALA A 23 7.82 3.79 -5.73
CA ALA A 23 8.04 4.23 -7.11
C ALA A 23 9.19 5.24 -7.19
N GLY A 24 9.79 5.39 -8.37
CA GLY A 24 10.83 6.41 -8.63
C GLY A 24 12.24 6.01 -8.20
N SER A 25 12.55 4.72 -8.11
CA SER A 25 13.93 4.28 -7.85
C SER A 25 14.79 4.33 -9.12
N VAL A 26 16.06 4.71 -8.95
CA VAL A 26 17.06 4.85 -10.02
C VAL A 26 18.36 4.11 -9.69
N GLU A 27 18.40 3.43 -8.54
CA GLU A 27 19.53 2.60 -8.12
C GLU A 27 19.37 1.15 -8.62
N GLU A 28 20.47 0.60 -9.13
CA GLU A 28 20.52 -0.77 -9.65
C GLU A 28 20.06 -1.78 -8.57
N GLY A 29 19.04 -2.58 -8.88
CA GLY A 29 18.46 -3.59 -7.98
C GLY A 29 17.37 -3.09 -7.03
N ALA A 30 17.25 -1.78 -6.79
CA ALA A 30 16.16 -1.22 -6.01
C ALA A 30 14.80 -1.38 -6.72
N ASP A 31 14.80 -1.43 -8.05
CA ASP A 31 13.62 -1.68 -8.87
C ASP A 31 12.96 -3.03 -8.55
N LEU A 32 13.74 -4.07 -8.22
CA LEU A 32 13.19 -5.39 -7.86
C LEU A 32 12.41 -5.35 -6.54
N VAL A 33 12.90 -4.57 -5.58
CA VAL A 33 12.23 -4.37 -4.28
C VAL A 33 10.97 -3.54 -4.46
N CYS A 34 11.04 -2.45 -5.24
CA CYS A 34 9.89 -1.64 -5.63
C CYS A 34 8.80 -2.50 -6.29
N CYS A 35 9.14 -3.28 -7.32
CA CYS A 35 8.19 -4.18 -7.98
C CYS A 35 7.55 -5.16 -7.00
N SER A 36 8.33 -5.74 -6.08
CA SER A 36 7.82 -6.68 -5.08
C SER A 36 6.78 -6.04 -4.16
N VAL A 37 7.05 -4.83 -3.67
CA VAL A 37 6.13 -4.08 -2.80
C VAL A 37 4.88 -3.64 -3.58
N SER A 38 5.04 -3.17 -4.82
CA SER A 38 3.93 -2.79 -5.69
C SER A 38 2.99 -3.97 -5.96
N VAL A 39 3.52 -5.13 -6.33
CA VAL A 39 2.70 -6.32 -6.61
C VAL A 39 1.89 -6.73 -5.39
N LEU A 40 2.51 -6.79 -4.20
CA LEU A 40 1.79 -7.15 -2.98
C LEU A 40 0.72 -6.12 -2.59
N THR A 41 1.06 -4.83 -2.70
CA THR A 41 0.17 -3.72 -2.31
C THR A 41 -1.04 -3.64 -3.24
N ILE A 42 -0.80 -3.63 -4.55
CA ILE A 42 -1.85 -3.52 -5.56
C ILE A 42 -2.73 -4.78 -5.55
N ASN A 43 -2.13 -5.97 -5.40
CA ASN A 43 -2.91 -7.20 -5.28
C ASN A 43 -3.81 -7.19 -4.05
N LEU A 44 -3.34 -6.68 -2.90
CA LEU A 44 -4.16 -6.54 -1.71
C LEU A 44 -5.36 -5.61 -1.97
N VAL A 45 -5.13 -4.41 -2.51
CA VAL A 45 -6.19 -3.45 -2.83
C VAL A 45 -7.23 -4.05 -3.77
N ASN A 46 -6.78 -4.65 -4.88
CA ASN A 46 -7.68 -5.29 -5.85
C ASN A 46 -8.45 -6.47 -5.24
N SER A 47 -7.81 -7.24 -4.35
CA SER A 47 -8.46 -8.39 -3.69
C SER A 47 -9.52 -7.96 -2.69
N LEU A 48 -9.30 -6.86 -1.97
CA LEU A 48 -10.32 -6.26 -1.11
C LEU A 48 -11.52 -5.80 -1.94
N ASP A 49 -11.28 -5.07 -3.03
CA ASP A 49 -12.34 -4.58 -3.92
C ASP A 49 -13.13 -5.72 -4.61
N SER A 50 -12.45 -6.79 -5.03
CA SER A 50 -13.07 -7.86 -5.82
C SER A 50 -13.70 -8.98 -4.98
N PHE A 51 -13.18 -9.21 -3.76
CA PHE A 51 -13.50 -10.42 -3.00
C PHE A 51 -14.04 -10.15 -1.59
N THR A 52 -14.17 -8.89 -1.17
CA THR A 52 -14.80 -8.54 0.11
C THR A 52 -15.85 -7.45 -0.07
N ASP A 53 -16.73 -7.30 0.92
CA ASP A 53 -17.70 -6.20 1.01
C ASP A 53 -17.14 -5.04 1.86
N ASP A 54 -15.82 -5.02 2.13
CA ASP A 54 -15.21 -4.01 2.99
C ASP A 54 -15.20 -2.65 2.30
N GLU A 55 -15.78 -1.64 2.94
CA GLU A 55 -15.66 -0.27 2.47
C GLU A 55 -14.34 0.36 2.92
N PHE A 56 -13.63 0.98 1.98
CA PHE A 56 -12.39 1.71 2.25
C PHE A 56 -12.25 2.94 1.36
N GLU A 57 -11.35 3.83 1.77
CA GLU A 57 -10.85 4.95 0.97
C GLU A 57 -9.43 4.63 0.50
N LEU A 58 -9.12 4.96 -0.75
CA LEU A 58 -7.83 4.77 -1.38
C LEU A 58 -7.27 6.12 -1.84
N ILE A 59 -6.02 6.41 -1.49
CA ILE A 59 -5.27 7.60 -1.92
C ILE A 59 -3.99 7.14 -2.62
N GLU A 60 -3.76 7.67 -3.81
CA GLU A 60 -2.60 7.35 -4.65
C GLU A 60 -1.89 8.64 -5.06
N GLU A 61 -0.55 8.66 -4.97
CA GLU A 61 0.28 9.72 -5.55
C GLU A 61 1.58 9.11 -6.12
N GLU A 62 1.71 9.15 -7.43
CA GLU A 62 2.85 8.66 -8.20
C GLU A 62 4.18 9.34 -7.82
N ASN A 63 4.24 10.66 -7.66
CA ASN A 63 5.52 11.36 -7.40
C ASN A 63 6.14 10.98 -6.04
N LEU A 64 5.29 10.61 -5.08
CA LEU A 64 5.72 10.16 -3.76
C LEU A 64 5.86 8.63 -3.68
N GLY A 65 5.42 7.91 -4.72
CA GLY A 65 5.17 6.48 -4.64
C GLY A 65 4.27 6.16 -3.45
N LEU A 66 3.13 6.85 -3.34
CA LEU A 66 2.16 6.72 -2.25
C LEU A 66 1.00 5.81 -2.68
N ILE A 67 0.73 4.79 -1.87
CA ILE A 67 -0.58 4.12 -1.81
C ILE A 67 -1.01 4.09 -0.34
N GLN A 68 -2.18 4.63 -0.03
CA GLN A 68 -2.77 4.60 1.30
C GLN A 68 -4.19 4.08 1.24
N LEU A 69 -4.50 3.07 2.04
CA LEU A 69 -5.84 2.53 2.21
C LEU A 69 -6.31 2.75 3.65
N THR A 70 -7.54 3.24 3.82
CA THR A 70 -8.19 3.39 5.13
C THR A 70 -9.55 2.72 5.10
N PHE A 71 -9.76 1.72 5.96
CA PHE A 71 -11.08 1.08 6.13
C PHE A 71 -12.05 2.03 6.85
N LYS A 72 -13.33 1.99 6.45
CA LYS A 72 -14.40 2.78 7.07
C LYS A 72 -14.86 2.22 8.42
#